data_AF-A0A7C1YVV2-F1
#
_entry.id   AF-A0A7C1YVV2-F1
#
_cell.length_a   1.000
_cell.length_b   1.000
_cell.length_c   1.000
_cell.angle_alpha   90.00
_cell.angle_beta   90.00
_cell.angle_gamma   90.00
#
_symmetry.space_group_name_H-M   'P 1'
#
loop_
_entity.id
_entity.type
_entity.pdbx_description
1 polymer ?
#
loop_
_entity_poly.entity_id
_entity_poly.type
_entity_poly.pdbx_seq_one_letter_code
_entity_poly.pdbx_strand_id
1 'polypeptide(L)'
;MENILITGANGFLGSHLTDHCIEKGYNVFALDRPHQSWRNLSHYTKGQEKFAPKEKLKAFEEKIQIPTTTKKLTILECDLKNAKLLEKIIQSV
;
A
#
# COMPACT_ATOMS: atom_id res chain seq x y z
N MET A 1 -12.78 6.41 12.74
CA MET A 1 -11.66 6.74 11.83
C MET A 1 -11.98 6.08 10.52
N GLU A 2 -12.07 6.86 9.45
CA GLU A 2 -12.42 6.34 8.11
C GLU A 2 -11.19 5.76 7.42
N ASN A 3 -11.41 4.67 6.68
CA ASN A 3 -10.40 4.02 5.87
C ASN A 3 -10.52 4.48 4.43
N ILE A 4 -9.39 4.66 3.74
CA ILE A 4 -9.34 5.06 2.33
C ILE A 4 -8.48 4.06 1.56
N LEU A 5 -9.02 3.48 0.49
CA LEU A 5 -8.25 2.70 -0.48
C LEU A 5 -7.83 3.60 -1.66
N ILE A 6 -6.53 3.67 -1.93
CA ILE A 6 -5.98 4.40 -3.07
C ILE A 6 -5.33 3.39 -4.01
N THR A 7 -5.81 3.30 -5.24
CA THR A 7 -5.17 2.50 -6.30
C THR A 7 -4.18 3.35 -7.08
N GLY A 8 -3.11 2.73 -7.59
CA GLY A 8 -1.99 3.48 -8.19
C GLY A 8 -1.31 4.41 -7.20
N ALA A 9 -1.32 4.03 -5.92
CA ALA A 9 -0.88 4.87 -4.81
C ALA A 9 0.60 5.27 -4.88
N ASN A 10 1.43 4.52 -5.61
CA ASN A 10 2.84 4.85 -5.79
C ASN A 10 3.09 5.66 -7.07
N GLY A 11 2.06 6.00 -7.85
CA GLY A 11 2.14 6.98 -8.92
C GLY A 11 2.37 8.41 -8.40
N PHE A 12 2.63 9.37 -9.31
CA PHE A 12 2.87 10.76 -8.94
C PHE A 12 1.68 11.37 -8.15
N LEU A 13 0.47 11.32 -8.70
CA LEU A 13 -0.71 11.84 -7.99
C LEU A 13 -1.13 10.96 -6.80
N GLY A 14 -1.02 9.64 -6.94
CA GLY A 14 -1.43 8.70 -5.89
C GLY A 14 -0.61 8.84 -4.60
N SER A 15 0.69 9.13 -4.72
CA SER A 15 1.57 9.30 -3.56
C SER A 15 1.27 10.58 -2.78
N HIS A 16 1.08 11.70 -3.48
CA HIS A 16 0.68 12.95 -2.84
C HIS A 16 -0.73 12.86 -2.21
N LEU A 17 -1.66 12.14 -2.84
CA LEU A 17 -2.98 11.89 -2.25
C LEU A 17 -2.86 11.01 -1.00
N THR A 18 -1.98 10.01 -1.02
CA THR A 18 -1.68 9.15 0.14
C THR A 18 -1.16 9.99 1.30
N ASP A 19 -0.17 10.85 1.06
CA ASP A 19 0.36 11.78 2.08
C ASP A 19 -0.74 12.68 2.64
N HIS A 20 -1.51 13.31 1.75
CA HIS A 20 -2.61 14.20 2.15
C HIS A 20 -3.65 13.50 3.04
N CYS A 21 -4.06 12.28 2.68
CA CYS A 21 -5.02 11.51 3.47
C CYS A 21 -4.45 11.11 4.84
N ILE A 22 -3.17 10.74 4.92
CA ILE A 22 -2.51 10.43 6.19
C ILE A 22 -2.46 11.69 7.08
N GLU A 23 -2.07 12.84 6.53
CA GLU A 23 -2.04 14.12 7.25
C GLU A 23 -3.41 14.53 7.79
N LYS A 24 -4.48 14.20 7.06
CA LYS A 24 -5.88 14.40 7.50
C LYS A 24 -6.36 13.39 8.53
N GLY A 25 -5.54 12.39 8.89
CA GLY A 25 -5.81 11.43 9.96
C GLY A 25 -6.52 10.15 9.53
N TYR A 26 -6.73 9.95 8.23
CA TYR A 26 -7.32 8.72 7.67
C TYR A 26 -6.36 7.53 7.82
N ASN A 27 -6.91 6.31 7.84
CA ASN A 27 -6.11 5.10 7.68
C ASN A 27 -6.09 4.75 6.19
N VAL A 28 -4.91 4.83 5.57
CA VAL A 28 -4.78 4.68 4.12
C VAL A 28 -4.28 3.29 3.75
N PHE A 29 -4.98 2.66 2.83
CA PHE A 29 -4.58 1.44 2.14
C PHE A 29 -4.08 1.84 0.75
N ALA A 30 -2.76 1.82 0.57
CA ALA A 30 -2.10 2.17 -0.69
C ALA A 30 -1.87 0.90 -1.50
N LEU A 31 -2.53 0.80 -2.66
CA LEU A 31 -2.48 -0.35 -3.54
C LEU A 31 -1.77 -0.01 -4.85
N ASP A 32 -0.77 -0.81 -5.20
CA ASP A 32 -0.11 -0.73 -6.50
C ASP A 32 0.33 -2.13 -6.98
N ARG A 33 0.82 -2.20 -8.21
CA ARG A 33 1.24 -3.45 -8.85
C ARG A 33 2.45 -4.06 -8.12
N PRO A 34 2.53 -5.40 -8.07
CA PRO A 34 3.65 -6.07 -7.44
C PRO A 34 4.98 -5.81 -8.16
N HIS A 35 6.08 -6.00 -7.43
CA HIS A 35 7.46 -5.95 -7.94
C HIS A 35 7.91 -4.59 -8.51
N GLN A 36 7.21 -3.51 -8.16
CA GLN A 36 7.60 -2.14 -8.51
C GLN A 36 8.51 -1.53 -7.44
N SER A 37 9.24 -0.48 -7.80
CA SER A 37 9.92 0.37 -6.81
C SER A 37 8.88 1.24 -6.12
N TRP A 38 8.90 1.28 -4.78
CA TRP A 38 8.08 2.15 -3.94
C TRP A 38 8.69 3.54 -3.73
N ARG A 39 9.43 4.06 -4.72
CA ARG A 39 10.17 5.33 -4.66
C ARG A 39 9.36 6.49 -4.07
N ASN A 40 8.13 6.67 -4.55
CA ASN A 40 7.31 7.82 -4.17
C ASN A 40 6.68 7.69 -2.77
N LEU A 41 6.74 6.50 -2.16
CA LEU A 41 6.30 6.25 -0.78
C LEU A 41 7.47 5.78 0.12
N SER A 42 8.71 5.92 -0.35
CA SER A 42 9.89 5.37 0.32
C SER A 42 10.22 6.06 1.65
N HIS A 43 9.72 7.28 1.88
CA HIS A 43 9.79 7.95 3.19
C HIS A 43 9.03 7.18 4.28
N TYR A 44 8.00 6.41 3.92
CA TYR A 44 7.33 5.49 4.84
C TYR A 44 8.05 4.15 5.02
N THR A 45 9.16 3.91 4.33
CA THR A 45 9.89 2.64 4.37
C THR A 45 11.38 2.83 4.70
N LYS A 46 11.73 3.96 5.35
CA LYS A 46 13.13 4.32 5.68
C LYS A 46 14.03 4.40 4.44
N GLY A 47 13.48 4.81 3.30
CA GLY A 47 14.18 4.92 2.01
C GLY A 47 14.32 3.62 1.24
N GLN A 48 13.81 2.49 1.75
CA GLN A 48 13.86 1.22 1.01
C GLN A 48 12.79 1.18 -0.08
N GLU A 49 13.20 1.08 -1.35
CA GLU A 49 12.27 1.10 -2.48
C GLU A 49 11.84 -0.30 -2.96
N LYS A 50 12.66 -1.33 -2.74
CA LYS A 50 12.42 -2.69 -3.24
C LYS A 50 12.42 -3.70 -2.11
N PHE A 51 11.54 -4.68 -2.20
CA PHE A 51 11.31 -5.68 -1.15
C PHE A 51 11.29 -7.08 -1.74
N ALA A 52 12.17 -7.95 -1.26
CA ALA A 52 12.11 -9.37 -1.55
C ALA A 52 10.91 -10.03 -0.85
N PRO A 53 10.40 -11.19 -1.32
CA PRO A 53 9.27 -11.88 -0.70
C PRO A 53 9.43 -12.18 0.80
N LYS A 54 10.66 -12.32 1.29
CA LYS A 54 10.95 -12.55 2.73
C LYS A 54 10.78 -11.30 3.60
N GLU A 55 10.86 -10.11 3.02
CA GLU A 55 10.74 -8.82 3.70
C GLU A 55 9.28 -8.33 3.75
N LYS A 56 8.42 -8.92 2.91
CA LYS A 56 6.99 -8.60 2.86
C LYS A 56 6.25 -9.26 4.02
N LEU A 57 5.34 -8.49 4.60
CA LEU A 57 4.42 -8.93 5.63
C LEU A 57 3.23 -9.70 5.01
N LYS A 58 2.60 -10.54 5.82
CA LYS A 58 1.41 -11.30 5.42
C LYS A 58 0.16 -10.46 5.58
N ALA A 59 -0.64 -10.35 4.52
CA ALA A 59 -1.98 -9.76 4.51
C ALA A 59 -2.89 -10.59 3.60
N PHE A 60 -4.15 -10.78 3.97
CA PHE A 60 -5.12 -11.58 3.19
C PHE A 60 -4.64 -12.98 2.80
N GLU A 61 -3.86 -13.61 3.69
CA GLU A 61 -3.23 -14.92 3.51
C GLU A 61 -2.00 -14.95 2.58
N GLU A 62 -1.62 -13.81 2.00
CA GLU A 62 -0.53 -13.67 1.03
C GLU A 62 0.58 -12.73 1.52
N LYS A 63 1.83 -12.90 1.03
CA LYS A 63 2.96 -12.01 1.37
C LYS A 63 3.00 -10.79 0.46
N ILE A 64 2.03 -9.90 0.63
CA ILE A 64 1.78 -8.77 -0.26
C ILE A 64 1.94 -7.40 0.41
N GLN A 65 2.08 -7.35 1.74
CA GLN A 65 2.17 -6.09 2.46
C GLN A 65 3.62 -5.62 2.59
N ILE A 66 3.86 -4.35 2.28
CA ILE A 66 5.17 -3.72 2.48
C ILE A 66 5.24 -3.16 3.91
N PRO A 67 6.34 -3.40 4.65
CA PRO A 67 6.52 -2.84 5.98
C PRO A 67 6.64 -1.31 5.93
N THR A 68 5.86 -0.61 6.77
CA THR A 68 5.84 0.86 6.86
C THR A 68 6.26 1.35 8.24
N THR A 69 6.72 2.60 8.33
CA THR A 69 7.12 3.28 9.57
C THR A 69 5.94 3.88 10.34
N THR A 70 4.74 3.89 9.77
CA THR A 70 3.53 4.47 10.37
C THR A 70 2.39 3.46 10.38
N LYS A 71 1.57 3.47 11.45
CA LYS A 71 0.35 2.65 11.55
C LYS A 71 -0.80 3.17 10.70
N LYS A 72 -0.68 4.39 10.15
CA LYS A 72 -1.70 5.05 9.31
C LYS A 72 -1.65 4.64 7.84
N LEU A 73 -0.63 3.90 7.43
CA LEU A 73 -0.44 3.47 6.04
C LEU A 73 -0.20 1.96 5.97
N THR A 74 -1.04 1.29 5.20
CA THR A 74 -0.86 -0.10 4.77
C THR A 74 -0.59 -0.11 3.28
N ILE A 75 0.64 -0.45 2.88
CA ILE A 75 0.99 -0.60 1.47
C ILE A 75 0.78 -2.06 1.06
N LEU A 76 0.03 -2.29 -0.02
CA LEU A 76 -0.33 -3.61 -0.55
C LEU A 76 0.08 -3.72 -2.02
N GLU A 77 0.72 -4.83 -2.36
CA GLU A 77 0.93 -5.23 -3.74
C GLU A 77 -0.23 -6.10 -4.24
N CYS A 78 -0.91 -5.66 -5.29
CA CYS A 78 -1.96 -6.43 -5.93
C CYS A 78 -2.00 -6.12 -7.43
N ASP A 79 -1.94 -7.16 -8.27
CA ASP A 79 -2.31 -7.01 -9.67
C ASP A 79 -3.84 -6.90 -9.76
N LEU A 80 -4.37 -5.90 -10.46
CA LEU A 80 -5.80 -5.71 -10.66
C LEU A 80 -6.45 -6.90 -11.42
N LYS A 81 -5.65 -7.70 -12.14
CA LYS A 81 -6.11 -8.95 -12.75
C LYS A 81 -6.40 -10.05 -11.73
N ASN A 82 -5.88 -9.94 -10.51
CA ASN A 82 -6.23 -10.83 -9.41
C ASN A 82 -7.53 -10.34 -8.74
N ALA A 83 -8.65 -10.54 -9.44
CA ALA A 83 -9.97 -10.08 -9.01
C ALA A 83 -10.35 -10.61 -7.62
N LYS A 84 -9.98 -11.86 -7.29
CA LYS A 84 -10.27 -12.47 -5.99
C LYS A 84 -9.56 -11.77 -4.84
N LEU A 85 -8.28 -11.45 -5.01
CA LEU A 85 -7.52 -10.71 -4.01
C LEU A 85 -8.02 -9.26 -3.89
N LEU A 86 -8.30 -8.61 -5.02
CA LEU A 86 -8.84 -7.26 -5.04
C LEU A 86 -10.19 -7.17 -4.31
N GLU A 87 -11.08 -8.14 -4.54
CA GLU A 87 -12.37 -8.23 -3.83
C GLU A 87 -12.18 -8.39 -2.32
N LYS A 88 -11.28 -9.28 -1.89
CA LYS A 88 -10.93 -9.45 -0.47
C LYS A 88 -10.44 -8.13 0.15
N ILE A 89 -9.60 -7.38 -0.56
CA ILE A 89 -9.08 -6.08 -0.10
C ILE A 89 -10.23 -5.08 0.05
N ILE A 90 -11.03 -4.90 -0.99
CA ILE A 90 -12.14 -3.92 -1.00
C ILE A 90 -13.15 -4.21 0.12
N GLN A 91 -13.49 -5.48 0.37
CA GLN A 91 -14.41 -5.86 1.44
C GLN A 91 -13.86 -5.64 2.86
N SER A 92 -12.56 -5.42 2.99
CA SER A 92 -11.87 -5.33 4.29
C SER A 92 -11.42 -3.91 4.67
N VAL A 93 -11.60 -2.94 3.78
CA VAL A 93 -11.27 -1.51 3.98
C VAL A 93 -12.53 -0.77 4.39
#